data_AF-A0A932KMU4-F1
#
_entry.id   AF-A0A932KMU4-F1
#
_cell.length_a   1.000
_cell.length_b   1.000
_cell.length_c   1.000
_cell.angle_alpha   90.00
_cell.angle_beta   90.00
_cell.angle_gamma   90.00
#
_symmetry.space_group_name_H-M   'P 1'
#
loop_
_entity.id
_entity.type
_entity.pdbx_description
1 polymer ?
#
loop_
_entity_poly.entity_id
_entity_poly.type
_entity_poly.pdbx_seq_one_letter_code
_entity_poly.pdbx_strand_id
1 'polypeptide(L)'
;MRLSKGFVKHLSRLMVETLQKKGMIERPGDPGAVAGAVEKAMIDDLSVEDRLNAEVREILKAYEAEIERGRLDYHTLFSKTKQKLARERDLVL
;
A
#
# COMPACT_ATOMS: atom_id res chain seq x y z
N MET A 1 4.44 5.14 -7.21
CA MET A 1 3.49 5.46 -8.31
C MET A 1 2.08 5.26 -7.78
N ARG A 2 1.24 6.29 -7.75
CA ARG A 2 -0.11 6.18 -7.18
C ARG A 2 -1.07 5.86 -8.33
N LEU A 3 -1.51 4.62 -8.43
CA LEU A 3 -2.63 4.28 -9.31
C LEU A 3 -3.82 5.16 -8.92
N SER A 4 -4.46 5.81 -9.89
CA SER A 4 -5.61 6.67 -9.59
C SER A 4 -6.77 5.81 -9.07
N LYS A 5 -7.57 6.34 -8.14
CA LYS A 5 -8.74 5.61 -7.61
C LYS A 5 -9.67 5.13 -8.72
N GLY A 6 -9.83 5.92 -9.79
CA GLY A 6 -10.61 5.54 -10.97
C GLY A 6 -10.02 4.36 -11.74
N PHE A 7 -8.69 4.28 -11.84
CA PHE A 7 -8.01 3.16 -12.49
C PHE A 7 -8.10 1.88 -11.65
N VAL A 8 -7.95 1.98 -10.33
CA VAL A 8 -8.15 0.83 -9.40
C VAL A 8 -9.58 0.29 -9.54
N LYS A 9 -10.59 1.15 -9.48
CA LYS A 9 -12.00 0.77 -9.66
C LYS A 9 -12.27 0.07 -10.99
N HIS A 10 -11.67 0.56 -12.08
CA HIS A 10 -11.80 -0.07 -13.39
C HIS A 10 -11.16 -1.46 -13.43
N LEU A 11 -9.95 -1.59 -12.89
CA LEU A 11 -9.24 -2.87 -12.76
C LEU A 11 -10.01 -3.87 -11.91
N SER A 12 -10.56 -3.46 -10.77
CA SER A 12 -11.32 -4.34 -9.87
C SER A 12 -12.54 -4.94 -10.58
N ARG A 13 -13.26 -4.15 -11.39
CA ARG A 13 -14.37 -4.65 -12.21
C ARG A 13 -13.89 -5.63 -13.29
N LEU A 14 -12.84 -5.29 -14.02
CA LEU A 14 -12.25 -6.15 -15.05
C LEU A 14 -11.79 -7.50 -14.48
N MET A 15 -11.18 -7.49 -13.28
CA MET A 15 -10.76 -8.70 -12.59
C MET A 15 -11.96 -9.59 -12.23
N VAL A 16 -13.00 -9.01 -11.63
CA VAL A 16 -14.22 -9.75 -11.27
C VAL A 16 -14.91 -10.32 -12.53
N GLU A 17 -15.03 -9.53 -13.59
CA GLU A 17 -15.59 -10.00 -14.88
C GLU A 17 -14.76 -11.14 -15.48
N THR A 18 -13.44 -11.06 -15.40
CA THR A 18 -12.54 -12.09 -15.94
C THR A 18 -12.61 -13.38 -15.11
N LEU A 19 -12.66 -13.27 -13.79
CA LEU A 19 -12.79 -14.41 -12.88
C LEU A 19 -14.15 -15.10 -13.05
N GLN A 20 -15.21 -14.34 -13.31
CA GLN A 20 -16.53 -14.88 -13.68
C GLN A 20 -16.49 -15.60 -15.03
N LYS A 21 -15.90 -15.00 -16.06
CA LYS A 21 -15.77 -15.63 -17.40
C LYS A 21 -14.97 -16.94 -17.34
N LYS A 22 -14.02 -17.06 -16.42
CA LYS A 22 -13.21 -18.27 -16.21
C LYS A 22 -13.90 -19.31 -15.30
N GLY A 23 -15.09 -19.03 -14.76
CA GLY A 23 -15.79 -19.93 -13.85
C GLY A 23 -15.08 -20.15 -12.51
N MET A 24 -14.14 -19.27 -12.14
CA MET A 24 -13.36 -19.40 -10.89
C MET A 24 -14.12 -18.92 -9.65
N ILE A 25 -15.23 -18.21 -9.86
CA ILE A 25 -16.14 -17.73 -8.82
C ILE A 25 -17.57 -18.03 -9.26
N GLU A 26 -18.27 -18.85 -8.50
CA GLU A 26 -19.72 -19.01 -8.60
C GLU A 26 -20.39 -17.75 -8.03
N ARG A 27 -21.52 -17.30 -8.57
CA ARG A 27 -22.23 -16.10 -8.09
C ARG A 27 -22.89 -16.35 -6.72
N PRO A 28 -22.48 -15.68 -5.63
CA PRO A 28 -23.29 -15.60 -4.43
C PRO A 28 -23.54 -14.10 -4.15
N GLY A 29 -24.47 -13.48 -4.89
CA GLY A 29 -24.90 -12.09 -4.63
C GLY A 29 -24.50 -11.03 -5.67
N ASP A 30 -24.57 -9.76 -5.26
CA ASP A 30 -24.44 -8.57 -6.11
C ASP A 30 -23.00 -8.39 -6.67
N PRO A 31 -22.81 -8.37 -8.01
CA PRO A 31 -21.51 -8.10 -8.65
C PRO A 31 -20.84 -6.80 -8.17
N GLY A 32 -21.63 -5.80 -7.79
CA GLY A 32 -21.12 -4.54 -7.23
C GLY A 32 -20.39 -4.72 -5.90
N ALA A 33 -20.86 -5.64 -5.05
CA ALA A 33 -20.25 -5.90 -3.75
C ALA A 33 -18.88 -6.57 -3.88
N VAL A 34 -18.73 -7.53 -4.80
CA VAL A 34 -17.45 -8.22 -5.04
C VAL A 34 -16.41 -7.27 -5.63
N ALA A 35 -16.81 -6.47 -6.63
CA ALA A 35 -15.92 -5.47 -7.21
C ALA A 35 -15.50 -4.41 -6.18
N GLY A 36 -16.41 -4.00 -5.29
CA GLY A 36 -16.10 -3.09 -4.19
C GLY A 36 -15.14 -3.68 -3.15
N ALA A 37 -15.27 -4.97 -2.83
CA ALA A 37 -14.34 -5.66 -1.94
C ALA A 37 -12.93 -5.75 -2.54
N VAL A 38 -12.83 -6.05 -3.84
CA VAL A 38 -11.55 -6.06 -4.57
C VAL A 38 -10.95 -4.66 -4.66
N GLU A 39 -11.75 -3.64 -4.97
CA GLU A 39 -11.32 -2.24 -4.99
C GLU A 39 -10.76 -1.82 -3.63
N LYS A 40 -11.46 -2.14 -2.54
CA LYS A 40 -11.01 -1.84 -1.18
C LYS A 40 -9.70 -2.56 -0.87
N ALA A 41 -9.59 -3.86 -1.15
CA ALA A 41 -8.37 -4.62 -0.90
C ALA A 41 -7.17 -4.04 -1.67
N MET A 42 -7.36 -3.67 -2.94
CA MET A 42 -6.32 -3.03 -3.75
C MET A 42 -5.92 -1.66 -3.20
N ILE A 43 -6.88 -0.83 -2.77
CA ILE A 43 -6.59 0.48 -2.16
C ILE A 43 -5.86 0.30 -0.84
N ASP A 44 -6.31 -0.64 -0.01
CA ASP A 44 -5.70 -0.92 1.29
C ASP A 44 -4.24 -1.33 1.11
N ASP A 45 -3.96 -2.21 0.14
CA ASP A 45 -2.62 -2.67 -0.23
C ASP A 45 -1.73 -1.53 -0.77
N LEU A 46 -2.23 -0.75 -1.74
CA LEU A 46 -1.55 0.42 -2.29
C LEU A 46 -1.28 1.51 -1.22
N SER A 47 -2.11 1.58 -0.18
CA SER A 47 -1.94 2.52 0.93
C SER A 47 -0.97 2.04 2.00
N VAL A 48 -0.58 0.77 2.01
CA VAL A 48 0.38 0.23 2.99
C VAL A 48 1.70 0.97 2.88
N GLU A 49 2.21 1.19 1.66
CA GLU A 49 3.48 1.89 1.45
C GLU A 49 3.41 3.36 1.91
N ASP A 50 2.30 4.05 1.60
CA ASP A 50 2.07 5.43 2.05
C ASP A 50 2.04 5.52 3.59
N ARG A 51 1.38 4.57 4.25
CA ARG A 51 1.34 4.48 5.72
C ARG A 51 2.72 4.19 6.31
N LEU A 52 3.46 3.25 5.72
CA LEU A 52 4.83 2.91 6.10
C LEU A 52 5.74 4.14 6.01
N ASN A 53 5.66 4.88 4.90
CA ASN A 53 6.46 6.08 4.68
C ASN A 53 6.11 7.19 5.68
N ALA A 54 4.82 7.37 6.03
CA ALA A 54 4.41 8.34 7.03
C ALA A 54 4.94 7.98 8.43
N GLU A 55 4.87 6.71 8.80
CA GLU A 55 5.37 6.21 10.09
C GLU A 55 6.90 6.37 10.20
N VAL A 56 7.64 6.06 9.14
CA VAL A 56 9.08 6.32 9.07
C VAL A 56 9.39 7.81 9.28
N ARG A 57 8.62 8.73 8.66
CA ARG A 57 8.81 10.17 8.86
C ARG A 57 8.57 10.60 10.30
N GLU A 58 7.53 10.07 10.95
CA GLU A 58 7.27 10.36 12.37
C GLU A 58 8.40 9.87 13.27
N ILE A 59 8.96 8.68 12.99
CA ILE A 59 10.14 8.18 13.72
C ILE A 59 11.33 9.12 13.51
N LEU A 60 11.56 9.59 12.28
CA LEU A 60 12.69 10.46 11.96
C LEU A 60 12.56 11.87 12.54
N LYS A 61 11.35 12.38 12.81
CA LYS A 61 11.17 13.66 13.53
C LYS A 61 11.83 13.65 14.90
N ALA A 62 11.85 12.50 15.59
CA ALA A 62 12.56 12.38 16.86
C ALA A 62 14.08 12.55 16.73
N TYR A 63 14.64 12.34 15.53
CA TYR A 63 16.07 12.47 15.23
C TYR A 63 16.41 13.75 14.45
N GLU A 64 15.43 14.63 14.22
CA GLU A 64 15.58 15.84 13.39
C GLU A 64 16.72 16.74 13.91
N ALA A 65 16.84 16.90 15.23
CA ALA A 65 17.92 17.67 15.86
C ALA A 65 19.32 17.04 15.67
N GLU A 66 19.43 15.74 15.47
CA GLU A 66 20.71 15.06 15.19
C GLU A 66 21.07 15.10 13.70
N ILE A 67 20.05 15.07 12.84
CA ILE A 67 20.15 15.23 11.39
C ILE A 67 20.58 16.65 11.06
N GLU A 68 19.97 17.67 11.67
CA GLU A 68 20.34 19.08 11.50
C GLU A 68 21.76 19.40 11.97
N ARG A 69 22.25 18.68 12.99
CA ARG A 69 23.65 18.77 13.45
C ARG A 69 24.65 18.12 12.49
N GLY A 70 24.19 17.60 11.34
CA GLY A 70 25.02 17.01 10.29
C GLY A 70 25.65 15.65 10.64
N ARG A 71 25.22 15.03 11.75
CA ARG A 71 25.77 13.73 12.19
C ARG A 71 25.12 12.54 11.47
N LEU A 72 23.94 12.74 10.92
CA LEU A 72 23.11 11.68 10.35
C LEU A 72 22.51 12.14 9.02
N ASP A 73 22.62 11.30 8.00
CA ASP A 73 21.96 11.51 6.71
C ASP A 73 20.51 10.99 6.75
N TYR A 74 19.56 11.90 6.55
CA TYR A 74 18.13 11.62 6.50
C TYR A 74 17.78 10.54 5.47
N HIS A 75 18.38 10.57 4.28
CA HIS A 75 18.05 9.63 3.21
C HIS A 75 18.46 8.19 3.58
N THR A 76 19.66 8.04 4.15
CA THR A 76 20.16 6.76 4.64
C THR A 76 19.31 6.22 5.80
N LEU A 77 18.96 7.08 6.77
CA LEU A 77 18.11 6.69 7.89
C LEU A 77 16.70 6.30 7.47
N PHE A 78 16.12 7.04 6.52
CA PHE A 78 14.82 6.74 5.95
C PHE A 78 14.80 5.36 5.31
N SER A 79 15.80 5.07 4.47
CA SER A 79 15.91 3.77 3.80
C SER A 79 16.09 2.61 4.79
N LYS A 80 16.98 2.77 5.79
CA LYS A 80 17.20 1.74 6.82
C LYS A 80 15.96 1.50 7.69
N THR A 81 15.28 2.57 8.10
CA THR A 81 14.09 2.48 8.94
C THR A 81 12.92 1.88 8.17
N LYS A 82 12.72 2.29 6.91
CA LYS A 82 11.72 1.69 6.01
C LYS A 82 11.95 0.19 5.84
N GLN A 83 13.19 -0.22 5.60
CA GLN A 83 13.53 -1.64 5.41
C GLN A 83 13.34 -2.46 6.68
N LYS A 84 13.65 -1.88 7.85
CA LYS A 84 13.41 -2.52 9.15
C LYS A 84 11.91 -2.69 9.43
N LEU A 85 11.13 -1.62 9.27
CA LEU A 85 9.68 -1.65 9.49
C LEU A 85 8.96 -2.59 8.50
N ALA A 86 9.40 -2.65 7.25
CA ALA A 86 8.85 -3.58 6.26
C ALA A 86 9.08 -5.03 6.65
N ARG A 87 10.29 -5.38 7.11
CA ARG A 87 10.60 -6.74 7.60
C ARG A 87 9.80 -7.11 8.85
N GLU A 88 9.64 -6.18 9.79
CA GLU A 88 8.85 -6.42 11.01
C GLU A 88 7.37 -6.68 10.72
N ARG A 89 6.85 -6.15 9.61
CA ARG A 89 5.45 -6.30 9.19
C ARG A 89 5.24 -7.33 8.07
N ASP A 90 6.28 -8.09 7.73
CA ASP A 90 6.27 -9.07 6.63
C ASP A 90 5.75 -8.47 5.30
N LEU A 91 6.07 -7.20 5.06
CA LEU A 91 5.68 -6.49 3.85
C LEU A 91 6.68 -6.76 2.75
N VAL A 92 6.17 -7.17 1.58
CA VAL A 92 6.97 -7.27 0.36
C VAL A 92 7.02 -5.88 -0.27
N LEU A 93 8.18 -5.22 -0.18
CA LEU A 93 8.49 -3.93 -0.81
C LEU A 93 9.10 -4.09 -2.19
#